data_AF-A0A8S2ZU56-F1
#
_entry.id   AF-A0A8S2ZU56-F1
#
_cell.length_a   1.000
_cell.length_b   1.000
_cell.length_c   1.000
_cell.angle_alpha   90.00
_cell.angle_beta   90.00
_cell.angle_gamma   90.00
#
_symmetry.space_group_name_H-M   'P 1'
#
loop_
_entity.id
_entity.type
_entity.pdbx_description
1 polymer ?
#
loop_
_entity_poly.entity_id
_entity_poly.type
_entity_poly.pdbx_seq_one_letter_code
_entity_poly.pdbx_strand_id
1 'polypeptide(L)' 'MGTRFVQNSKGDYLVNRFIPCHQCLHENDQSEKFICHTFWLEALMMLIEKQTEIKCEKHGVISLELIAPDL' A
#
# COMPACT_ATOMS: atom_id res chain seq x y z
N MET A 1 -6.94 -3.14 -11.66
CA MET A 1 -6.45 -1.99 -10.89
C MET A 1 -5.71 -1.07 -11.85
N GLY A 2 -6.16 0.18 -12.02
CA GLY A 2 -5.59 1.10 -13.01
C GLY A 2 -4.59 2.06 -12.38
N THR A 3 -3.39 2.17 -12.95
CA THR A 3 -2.40 3.19 -12.59
C THR A 3 -2.90 4.56 -13.02
N ARG A 4 -3.02 5.50 -12.07
CA ARG A 4 -3.30 6.91 -12.36
C ARG A 4 -1.98 7.66 -12.43
N PHE A 5 -1.70 8.25 -13.59
CA PHE A 5 -0.53 9.10 -13.80
C PHE A 5 -0.93 10.55 -13.55
N VAL A 6 -0.14 11.26 -12.74
CA VAL A 6 -0.28 12.71 -12.54
C VAL A 6 0.95 13.36 -13.15
N GLN A 7 0.76 14.39 -13.96
CA GLN A 7 1.89 15.08 -14.60
C GLN A 7 2.26 16.33 -13.78
N ASN A 8 3.55 16.51 -13.49
CA ASN A 8 4.03 17.74 -12.87
C ASN A 8 4.17 18.86 -13.91
N SER A 9 4.46 20.10 -13.47
CA SER A 9 4.66 21.25 -14.36
C SER A 9 5.88 21.14 -15.30
N LYS A 10 6.76 20.15 -15.07
CA LYS A 10 7.94 19.85 -15.90
C LYS A 10 7.66 18.75 -16.95
N GLY A 11 6.48 18.14 -16.93
CA GLY A 11 6.10 17.07 -17.85
C GLY A 11 6.44 15.66 -17.35
N ASP A 12 7.02 15.51 -16.15
CA ASP A 12 7.34 14.20 -15.59
C ASP A 12 6.07 13.49 -15.11
N TYR A 13 5.99 12.19 -15.34
CA TYR A 13 4.93 11.34 -14.83
C TYR A 13 5.20 10.95 -13.38
N LEU A 14 4.39 11.49 -12.48
CA LEU A 14 4.29 11.02 -11.11
C LEU A 14 3.38 9.78 -11.11
N VAL A 15 3.95 8.67 -10.66
CA VAL A 15 3.22 7.42 -10.46
C VAL A 15 2.97 7.28 -8.97
N ASN A 16 1.70 7.37 -8.56
CA ASN A 16 1.36 6.99 -7.20
C ASN A 16 1.49 5.47 -7.06
N ARG A 17 2.44 5.05 -6.24
CA ARG A 17 2.67 3.65 -5.94
C ARG A 17 1.85 3.28 -4.70
N PHE A 18 0.93 2.34 -4.89
CA PHE A 18 0.13 1.78 -3.83
C PHE A 18 0.65 0.38 -3.52
N ILE A 19 0.90 0.10 -2.24
CA ILE A 19 1.28 -1.23 -1.78
C ILE A 19 0.07 -1.87 -1.08
N PRO A 20 -0.45 -3.01 -1.55
CA PRO A 20 -1.57 -3.69 -0.92
C PRO A 20 -1.16 -4.36 0.40
N CYS A 21 -2.10 -4.45 1.33
CA CYS A 21 -1.95 -5.31 2.50
C CYS A 21 -1.80 -6.78 2.04
N HIS A 22 -0.71 -7.44 2.45
CA HIS A 22 -0.47 -8.85 2.11
C HIS A 22 -1.63 -9.74 2.61
N GLN A 23 -2.14 -9.49 3.82
CA GLN A 23 -3.20 -10.33 4.39
C GLN A 23 -4.53 -10.15 3.62
N CYS A 24 -4.84 -8.94 3.16
CA CYS A 24 -6.00 -8.70 2.29
C CYS A 24 -5.89 -9.48 0.98
N LEU A 25 -4.68 -9.62 0.40
CA LEU A 25 -4.48 -10.37 -0.84
C LEU A 25 -4.64 -11.89 -0.66
N HIS A 26 -4.31 -12.39 0.53
CA HIS A 26 -4.41 -13.82 0.83
C HIS A 26 -5.80 -14.23 1.34
N GLU A 27 -6.63 -13.28 1.79
CA GLU A 27 -8.01 -13.54 2.15
C GLU A 27 -8.84 -13.83 0.89
N ASN A 28 -9.05 -15.13 0.66
CA ASN A 28 -9.76 -15.67 -0.49
C ASN A 28 -11.27 -15.64 -0.22
N ASP A 29 -11.82 -14.45 0.03
CA ASP A 29 -13.25 -14.31 0.23
C ASP A 29 -13.95 -14.44 -1.14
N GLN A 30 -14.76 -15.49 -1.30
CA GLN A 30 -15.48 -15.81 -2.55
C GLN A 30 -16.63 -14.84 -2.84
N SER A 31 -16.67 -13.71 -2.14
CA SER A 31 -17.64 -12.64 -2.33
C SER A 31 -17.29 -11.83 -3.58
N GLU A 32 -18.27 -11.49 -4.41
CA GLU A 32 -18.10 -10.76 -5.70
C GLU A 32 -17.45 -9.37 -5.57
N LYS A 33 -17.05 -8.93 -4.36
CA LYS A 33 -16.40 -7.65 -4.07
C LYS A 33 -15.16 -7.83 -3.20
N PHE A 34 -14.01 -8.01 -3.85
CA PHE A 34 -12.71 -7.98 -3.20
C PHE A 34 -12.33 -6.57 -2.74
N ILE A 35 -12.35 -6.33 -1.42
CA ILE A 35 -11.91 -5.06 -0.82
C ILE A 35 -10.54 -5.25 -0.17
N CYS A 36 -9.50 -4.65 -0.75
CA CYS A 36 -8.14 -4.67 -0.25
C CYS A 36 -7.74 -3.27 0.25
N HIS A 37 -7.23 -3.20 1.48
CA HIS A 37 -6.61 -1.97 1.98
C HIS A 37 -5.24 -1.79 1.30
N THR A 38 -4.93 -0.58 0.87
CA THR A 38 -3.66 -0.25 0.19
C THR A 38 -3.02 0.98 0.80
N PHE A 39 -1.71 0.95 0.96
CA PHE A 39 -0.90 2.01 1.54
C PHE A 39 -0.20 2.80 0.45
N TRP A 40 -0.01 4.11 0.65
CA TRP A 40 0.81 4.93 -0.23
C TRP A 40 2.28 4.67 0.09
N LEU A 41 3.10 4.36 -0.92
CA LEU A 41 4.54 4.11 -0.75
C LEU A 41 5.22 5.25 0.01
N GLU A 42 4.91 6.49 -0.34
CA GLU A 42 5.56 7.67 0.24
C GLU A 42 5.18 7.85 1.72
N ALA A 43 3.97 7.43 2.09
CA ALA A 43 3.56 7.38 3.49
C ALA A 43 4.31 6.29 4.25
N LEU A 44 4.53 5.12 3.64
CA LEU A 44 5.33 4.04 4.22
C LEU A 44 6.79 4.44 4.41
N MET A 45 7.39 5.14 3.46
CA MET A 45 8.76 5.67 3.56
C MET A 45 8.90 6.65 4.73
N MET A 46 7.90 7.47 5.03
CA MET A 46 7.93 8.33 6.22
C MET A 46 7.73 7.56 7.53
N LEU A 47 7.08 6.39 7.48
CA LEU A 47 6.83 5.58 8.66
C LEU A 47 8.05 4.76 9.04
N ILE A 48 8.84 4.25 8.09
CA ILE A 48 10.01 3.41 8.41
C ILE A 48 11.02 4.13 9.31
N GLU A 49 11.14 5.46 9.20
CA GLU A 49 12.01 6.26 10.07
C GLU A 49 11.49 6.39 11.51
N LYS A 50 10.19 6.14 11.75
CA LYS A 50 9.49 6.43 13.01
C LYS A 50 8.92 5.19 13.70
N GLN A 51 8.51 4.19 12.93
CA GLN A 51 7.84 2.97 13.39
C GLN A 51 7.94 1.85 12.33
N THR A 52 7.98 0.61 12.78
CA THR A 52 8.10 -0.57 11.90
C THR A 52 6.77 -1.27 11.62
N GLU A 53 5.67 -0.72 12.14
CA GLU A 53 4.35 -1.34 12.09
C GLU A 53 3.33 -0.41 11.41
N ILE A 54 2.38 -0.97 10.67
CA ILE A 54 1.30 -0.24 10.03
C ILE A 54 -0.06 -0.85 10.35
N LYS A 55 -1.11 -0.04 10.32
CA LYS A 55 -2.47 -0.49 10.64
C LYS A 55 -3.29 -0.70 9.39
N CYS A 56 -3.69 -1.94 9.15
CA CYS A 56 -4.77 -2.29 8.23
C CYS A 56 -6.10 -2.28 8.98
N GLU A 57 -7.13 -1.71 8.36
CA GLU A 57 -8.48 -1.67 8.95
C GLU A 57 -9.12 -3.05 9.13
N LYS A 58 -8.74 -4.03 8.32
CA LYS A 58 -9.25 -5.41 8.40
C LYS A 58 -8.42 -6.29 9.34
N HIS A 59 -7.11 -6.13 9.30
CA HIS A 59 -6.16 -7.08 9.90
C HIS A 59 -5.45 -6.54 11.15
N GLY A 60 -5.69 -5.28 11.51
CA GLY A 60 -5.02 -4.64 12.64
C GLY A 60 -3.57 -4.28 12.30
N VAL A 61 -2.65 -4.59 13.21
CA VAL A 61 -1.24 -4.19 13.10
C VAL A 61 -0.48 -5.20 12.24
N ILE A 62 0.28 -4.71 11.25
CA ILE A 62 1.08 -5.51 10.32
C ILE A 62 2.50 -4.95 10.30
N SER A 63 3.50 -5.83 10.28
CA SER A 63 4.90 -5.42 10.10
C SER A 63 5.12 -4.85 8.70
N LEU A 64 5.84 -3.73 8.62
CA LEU A 64 6.21 -3.08 7.35
C LEU A 64 7.04 -4.03 6.47
N GLU A 65 7.89 -4.87 7.07
CA GLU A 65 8.74 -5.86 6.37
C GLU A 65 7.92 -6.86 5.54
N LEU A 66 6.70 -7.18 5.96
CA LEU A 66 5.82 -8.11 5.24
C LEU A 66 5.17 -7.47 4.01
N ILE A 67 5.16 -6.14 3.94
CA ILE A 67 4.44 -5.37 2.92
C ILE A 67 5.42 -4.72 1.95
N ALA A 68 6.56 -4.25 2.44
CA ALA A 68 7.62 -3.63 1.66
C ALA A 68 9.00 -4.05 2.22
N PRO A 69 9.48 -5.27 1.90
CA PRO A 69 10.76 -5.76 2.39
C PRO A 69 11.98 -5.02 1.82
N ASP A 70 11.81 -4.35 0.67
CA ASP A 70 12.85 -3.57 -0.01
C ASP A 70 12.89 -2.10 0.43
N LEU A 71 12.01 -1.69 1.36
CA LEU A 71 11.95 -0.34 1.93
C LEU A 71 12.91 -0.23 3.13
#